data_AF-A0A3M1U4G6-F1
#
_entry.id   AF-A0A3M1U4G6-F1
#
_cell.length_a   1.000
_cell.length_b   1.000
_cell.length_c   1.000
_cell.angle_alpha   90.00
_cell.angle_beta   90.00
_cell.angle_gamma   90.00
#
_symmetry.space_group_name_H-M   'P 1'
#
loop_
_entity.id
_entity.type
_entity.pdbx_description
1 polymer ?
#
loop_
_entity_poly.entity_id
_entity_poly.type
_entity_poly.pdbx_seq_one_letter_code
_entity_poly.pdbx_strand_id
1 'polypeptide(L)' 'MRTVLFAALGLVVVAGFQGQGRPPELKVGDPAPDFKLKWLHEDKTFQLSSNFGKKPTVLIFGSYR' A
#
# COMPACT_ATOMS: atom_id res chain seq x y z
N MET A 1 14.58 -4.45 45.63
CA MET A 1 14.20 -5.33 44.50
C MET A 1 14.27 -4.51 43.22
N ARG A 2 15.12 -4.90 42.27
CA ARG A 2 15.28 -4.27 40.94
C ARG A 2 14.46 -5.09 39.94
N THR A 3 13.46 -4.49 39.28
CA THR A 3 12.85 -5.04 38.04
C THR A 3 12.21 -3.86 37.29
N VAL A 4 12.98 -3.15 36.47
CA VAL A 4 13.08 -3.25 34.99
C VAL A 4 11.78 -2.89 34.25
N LEU A 5 11.87 -1.73 33.59
CA LEU A 5 10.94 -1.08 32.69
C LEU A 5 10.87 -1.86 31.35
N PHE A 6 9.67 -2.19 30.87
CA PHE A 6 9.50 -2.65 29.49
C PHE A 6 8.93 -1.52 28.63
N ALA A 7 9.82 -0.97 27.81
CA ALA A 7 9.50 -0.10 26.70
C ALA A 7 8.91 -0.90 25.54
N ALA A 8 7.90 -0.34 24.88
CA ALA A 8 7.67 -0.53 23.45
C ALA A 8 6.81 0.62 22.93
N LEU A 9 7.45 1.76 22.65
CA LEU A 9 6.90 2.77 21.75
C LEU A 9 6.93 2.18 20.33
N GLY A 10 5.84 1.50 19.95
CA GLY A 10 5.61 1.12 18.56
C GLY A 10 5.25 2.37 17.76
N LEU A 11 6.23 2.99 17.13
CA LEU A 11 6.00 4.04 16.14
C LEU A 11 5.41 3.39 14.88
N VAL A 12 4.09 3.43 14.73
CA VAL A 12 3.44 3.10 13.46
C VAL A 12 3.65 4.28 12.53
N VAL A 13 4.64 4.18 11.64
CA VAL A 13 4.80 5.14 10.54
C VAL A 13 3.72 4.82 9.51
N VAL A 14 2.56 5.47 9.62
CA VAL A 14 1.60 5.56 8.52
C VAL A 14 2.15 6.61 7.56
N ALA A 15 2.96 6.18 6.59
CA ALA A 15 3.32 7.03 5.47
C ALA A 15 2.07 7.23 4.60
N GLY A 16 1.26 8.22 4.96
CA GLY A 16 0.22 8.73 4.08
C GLY A 16 0.91 9.39 2.89
N PHE A 17 0.78 8.81 1.69
CA PHE A 17 1.15 9.50 0.45
C PHE A 17 0.17 10.65 0.23
N GLN A 18 0.41 11.79 0.89
CA GLN A 18 -0.22 13.07 0.59
C GLN A 18 0.62 13.79 -0.48
N GLY A 19 0.68 13.20 -1.67
CA GLY A 19 1.33 13.81 -2.82
C GLY A 19 0.28 14.34 -3.80
N GLN A 20 -0.12 15.60 -3.66
CA GLN A 20 -0.62 16.39 -4.81
C GLN A 20 0.59 16.77 -5.68
N GLY A 21 1.24 15.75 -6.24
CA GLY A 21 2.40 15.88 -7.11
C GLY A 21 2.29 14.87 -8.23
N ARG A 22 2.93 15.16 -9.36
CA ARG A 22 3.08 14.17 -10.44
C ARG A 22 3.68 12.91 -9.81
N PRO A 23 3.09 11.71 -10.00
CA PRO A 23 3.66 10.50 -9.45
C PRO A 23 5.11 10.36 -9.95
N PRO A 24 6.03 9.86 -9.11
CA PRO A 24 7.39 9.59 -9.54
C PRO A 24 7.37 8.68 -10.78
N GLU A 25 8.30 8.93 -11.70
CA GLU A 25 8.44 8.14 -12.91
C GLU A 25 8.79 6.69 -12.53
N LEU A 26 7.93 5.75 -12.91
CA LEU A 26 8.12 4.33 -12.60
C LEU A 26 9.08 3.70 -13.60
N LYS A 27 10.08 2.97 -13.10
CA LYS A 27 11.03 2.22 -13.94
C LYS A 27 10.81 0.72 -13.80
N VAL A 28 11.25 -0.03 -14.80
CA VAL A 28 11.21 -1.49 -14.76
C VAL A 28 12.08 -1.99 -13.61
N GLY A 29 11.51 -2.88 -12.78
CA GLY A 29 12.17 -3.42 -11.60
C GLY A 29 11.86 -2.67 -10.30
N ASP A 30 11.32 -1.45 -10.39
CA ASP A 30 10.89 -0.73 -9.19
C ASP A 30 9.73 -1.48 -8.50
N PRO A 31 9.69 -1.50 -7.16
CA PRO A 31 8.50 -1.93 -6.44
C PRO A 31 7.31 -1.06 -6.83
N ALA A 32 6.22 -1.71 -7.26
CA ALA A 32 4.98 -0.99 -7.57
C ALA A 32 4.44 -0.27 -6.31
N PRO A 33 4.04 1.01 -6.40
CA PRO A 33 3.44 1.73 -5.29
C PRO A 33 2.19 1.02 -4.76
N ASP A 34 2.09 0.87 -3.44
CA ASP A 34 0.92 0.23 -2.86
C ASP A 34 -0.30 1.15 -2.94
N PHE A 35 -1.47 0.55 -3.16
CA PHE A 35 -2.73 1.27 -3.23
C PHE A 35 -3.87 0.40 -2.72
N LYS A 36 -4.98 1.05 -2.35
CA LYS A 36 -6.22 0.41 -1.95
C LYS A 36 -7.37 0.86 -2.85
N LEU A 37 -8.13 -0.08 -3.40
CA LEU A 37 -9.31 0.18 -4.21
C LEU A 37 -10.50 -0.56 -3.64
N LYS A 38 -11.68 0.08 -3.66
CA LYS A 38 -12.94 -0.63 -3.40
C LYS A 38 -13.35 -1.39 -4.64
N TRP A 39 -13.96 -2.56 -4.44
CA TRP A 39 -14.64 -3.27 -5.52
C TRP A 39 -15.92 -2.53 -5.91
N LEU A 40 -16.31 -2.61 -7.18
CA LEU A 40 -17.44 -1.83 -7.71
C LEU A 40 -18.79 -2.22 -7.09
N HIS A 41 -18.98 -3.51 -6.80
CA HIS A 41 -20.27 -4.07 -6.35
C HIS A 41 -20.17 -4.86 -5.04
N GLU A 42 -18.99 -4.90 -4.42
CA GLU A 42 -18.76 -5.68 -3.21
C GLU A 42 -18.21 -4.77 -2.11
N ASP A 43 -18.60 -5.02 -0.86
CA ASP A 43 -17.97 -4.40 0.31
C ASP A 43 -16.63 -5.09 0.61
N LYS A 44 -15.75 -5.04 -0.37
CA LYS A 44 -14.38 -5.53 -0.27
C LYS A 44 -13.43 -4.44 -0.73
N THR A 45 -12.21 -4.54 -0.22
CA THR A 45 -11.10 -3.69 -0.62
C THR A 45 -10.01 -4.57 -1.21
N PHE A 46 -9.50 -4.19 -2.38
CA PHE A 46 -8.27 -4.71 -2.96
C PHE A 46 -7.09 -3.87 -2.48
N GLN A 47 -6.00 -4.52 -2.04
CA GLN A 47 -4.72 -3.87 -1.76
C GLN A 47 -3.61 -4.53 -2.57
N LEU A 48 -2.82 -3.75 -3.31
CA LEU A 48 -1.82 -4.30 -4.24
C LEU A 48 -0.78 -5.18 -3.53
N SER A 49 -0.27 -4.72 -2.39
CA SER A 49 0.72 -5.47 -1.60
C SER A 49 0.25 -6.85 -1.14
N SER A 50 -1.07 -7.10 -1.10
CA SER A 50 -1.59 -8.44 -0.79
C SER A 50 -1.19 -9.51 -1.83
N ASN A 51 -0.83 -9.09 -3.05
CA ASN A 51 -0.38 -9.94 -4.16
C ASN A 51 1.15 -10.07 -4.26
N PHE A 52 1.91 -9.18 -3.60
CA PHE A 52 3.36 -9.09 -3.75
C PHE A 52 4.05 -10.42 -3.41
N GLY A 53 4.88 -10.93 -4.34
CA GLY A 53 5.57 -12.21 -4.21
C GLY A 53 4.69 -13.47 -4.21
N LYS A 54 3.37 -13.33 -4.39
CA LYS A 54 2.41 -14.44 -4.36
C LYS A 54 1.78 -14.74 -5.71
N LYS A 55 1.47 -13.70 -6.48
CA LYS A 55 0.82 -13.83 -7.80
C LYS A 55 1.26 -12.72 -8.75
N PRO A 56 1.59 -13.05 -10.01
CA PRO A 56 1.72 -12.04 -11.05
C PRO A 56 0.44 -11.21 -11.13
N THR A 57 0.58 -9.89 -11.22
CA THR A 57 -0.56 -8.95 -11.21
C THR A 57 -0.39 -7.96 -12.34
N VAL A 58 -1.43 -7.83 -13.17
CA VAL A 58 -1.51 -6.85 -14.26
C VAL A 58 -2.55 -5.79 -13.89
N LEU A 59 -2.21 -4.52 -14.09
CA LEU A 59 -3.10 -3.39 -13.84
C LEU A 59 -3.51 -2.76 -15.17
N ILE A 60 -4.81 -2.63 -15.37
CA ILE A 60 -5.39 -1.98 -16.55
C ILE A 60 -6.20 -0.80 -16.04
N PHE A 61 -5.83 0.42 -16.45
CA PHE A 61 -6.52 1.64 -16.07
C PHE A 61 -7.41 2.09 -17.23
N GLY A 62 -8.68 2.35 -16.95
CA GLY A 62 -9.66 2.80 -17.92
C GLY A 62 -10.86 3.44 -17.25
N SER A 63 -11.70 4.09 -18.05
CA SER A 63 -12.97 4.65 -17.59
C SER A 63 -14.05 4.39 -18.63
N TYR A 64 -15.28 4.24 -18.15
CA TYR A 64 -16.47 4.17 -18.99
C TYR A 64 -17.27 5.45 -18.77
N ARG A 65 -17.81 6.05 -19.84
CA ARG A 65 -18.67 7.24 -19.78
C ARG A 65 -20.12 6.87 -19.98
#